data_AF-A0A9P5ULJ5-F1
#
_entry.id   AF-A0A9P5ULJ5-F1
#
_cell.length_a   1.000
_cell.length_b   1.000
_cell.length_c   1.000
_cell.angle_alpha   90.00
_cell.angle_beta   90.00
_cell.angle_gamma   90.00
#
_symmetry.space_group_name_H-M   'P 1'
#
loop_
_entity.id
_entity.type
_entity.pdbx_description
1 polymer ?
#
loop_
_entity_poly.entity_id
_entity_poly.type
_entity_poly.pdbx_seq_one_letter_code
_entity_poly.pdbx_strand_id
1 'polypeptide(L)'
;MDVPVPHPKDKTHSIVPLLRNSKNPSEPVVATTISVYMNTISRLFVPKGTRPPKLRALGSTLAAMAGVPIPDIMVQGNWSSPRIFEKHYRLSSVVSNNLSVSTLGIPLEPHMDMAP
;
A
#
# COMPACT_ATOMS: atom_id res chain seq x y z
N MET A 1 -24.22 25.25 -19.44
CA MET A 1 -23.88 24.99 -18.04
C MET A 1 -24.67 23.75 -17.63
N ASP A 2 -24.05 22.57 -17.69
CA ASP A 2 -24.73 21.34 -17.31
C ASP A 2 -24.93 21.29 -15.80
N VAL A 3 -26.18 21.15 -15.38
CA VAL A 3 -26.56 21.01 -13.97
C VAL A 3 -26.15 19.59 -13.52
N PRO A 4 -25.40 19.42 -12.42
CA PRO A 4 -25.04 18.09 -11.94
C PRO A 4 -26.29 17.29 -11.61
N VAL A 5 -26.52 16.20 -12.33
CA VAL A 5 -27.61 15.28 -12.03
C VAL A 5 -27.27 14.54 -10.73
N PRO A 6 -28.13 14.60 -9.68
CA PRO A 6 -27.90 13.85 -8.46
C PRO A 6 -27.84 12.34 -8.77
N HIS A 7 -26.85 11.64 -8.21
CA HIS A 7 -26.77 10.18 -8.33
C HIS A 7 -28.10 9.55 -7.86
N PRO A 8 -28.72 8.64 -8.65
CA PRO A 8 -29.92 7.92 -8.26
C PRO A 8 -29.71 7.17 -6.93
N LYS A 9 -30.40 7.56 -5.86
CA LYS A 9 -30.34 6.82 -4.59
C LYS A 9 -31.41 5.74 -4.62
N ASP A 10 -31.00 4.48 -4.54
CA ASP A 10 -31.91 3.36 -4.36
C ASP A 10 -32.61 3.49 -3.00
N LYS A 11 -33.94 3.53 -3.00
CA LYS A 11 -34.77 3.66 -1.79
C LYS A 11 -35.05 2.32 -1.12
N THR A 12 -34.70 1.20 -1.76
CA THR A 12 -35.01 -0.15 -1.26
C THR A 12 -33.92 -0.72 -0.35
N HIS A 13 -32.70 -0.16 -0.40
CA HIS A 13 -31.56 -0.64 0.38
C HIS A 13 -31.02 0.42 1.34
N SER A 14 -30.77 0.01 2.58
CA SER A 14 -30.07 0.83 3.57
C SER A 14 -28.57 0.50 3.53
N ILE A 15 -27.74 1.49 3.19
CA ILE A 15 -26.29 1.34 3.24
C ILE A 15 -25.84 1.53 4.68
N VAL A 16 -25.41 0.44 5.31
CA VAL A 16 -24.78 0.49 6.64
C VAL A 16 -23.26 0.59 6.52
N PRO A 17 -22.58 1.38 7.36
CA PRO A 17 -21.13 1.42 7.37
C PRO A 17 -20.52 0.05 7.68
N LEU A 18 -19.52 -0.34 6.90
CA LEU A 18 -18.75 -1.57 7.14
C LEU A 18 -17.94 -1.46 8.43
N LEU A 19 -17.24 -0.33 8.62
CA LEU A 19 -16.49 -0.02 9.82
C LEU A 19 -17.30 0.93 10.70
N ARG A 20 -17.66 0.47 11.90
CA ARG A 20 -18.50 1.20 12.85
C ARG A 20 -17.72 1.62 14.07
N ASN A 21 -18.12 2.75 14.65
CA ASN A 21 -17.55 3.20 15.91
C ASN A 21 -17.94 2.21 17.04
N SER A 22 -16.97 1.77 17.82
CA SER A 22 -17.20 0.81 18.92
C SER A 22 -18.05 1.38 20.04
N LYS A 23 -18.00 2.71 20.26
CA LYS A 23 -18.81 3.41 21.26
C LYS A 23 -20.21 3.73 20.74
N ASN A 24 -20.33 3.99 19.43
CA ASN A 24 -21.62 4.27 18.78
C ASN A 24 -21.74 3.47 17.47
N PRO A 25 -22.30 2.25 17.49
CA PRO A 25 -22.37 1.37 16.32
C PRO A 25 -23.24 1.88 15.16
N SER A 26 -24.00 2.95 15.36
CA SER A 26 -24.77 3.63 14.31
C SER A 26 -23.91 4.59 13.50
N GLU A 27 -22.73 4.96 13.99
CA GLU A 27 -21.82 5.88 13.33
C GLU A 27 -20.72 5.15 12.57
N PRO A 28 -20.33 5.63 11.37
CA PRO A 28 -19.15 5.14 10.68
C PRO A 28 -17.87 5.54 11.42
N VAL A 29 -16.82 4.73 11.29
CA VAL A 29 -15.47 5.15 11.70
C VAL A 29 -14.99 6.28 10.79
N VAL A 30 -14.55 7.39 11.38
CA VAL A 30 -14.00 8.53 10.65
C VAL A 30 -12.55 8.32 10.24
N ALA A 31 -12.13 8.96 9.14
CA ALA A 31 -10.78 8.83 8.59
C ALA A 31 -9.67 9.23 9.57
N THR A 32 -9.93 10.20 10.46
CA THR A 32 -9.00 10.63 11.50
C THR A 32 -8.72 9.50 12.50
N THR A 33 -9.75 8.77 12.92
CA THR A 33 -9.63 7.59 13.79
C THR A 33 -8.77 6.52 13.13
N ILE A 34 -9.06 6.16 11.87
CA ILE A 34 -8.25 5.18 11.11
C ILE A 34 -6.80 5.63 11.05
N SER A 35 -6.54 6.92 10.76
CA SER A 35 -5.20 7.48 10.66
C SER A 35 -4.42 7.38 11.98
N VAL A 36 -5.08 7.64 13.11
CA VAL A 36 -4.46 7.48 14.45
C VAL A 36 -4.07 6.03 14.70
N TYR A 37 -4.99 5.08 14.45
CA TYR A 37 -4.70 3.65 14.63
C TYR A 37 -3.55 3.18 13.74
N MET A 38 -3.58 3.52 12.46
CA MET A 38 -2.54 3.17 11.50
C MET A 38 -1.16 3.71 11.91
N ASN A 39 -1.09 4.97 12.39
CA ASN A 39 0.14 5.56 12.89
C ASN A 39 0.64 4.88 14.17
N THR A 40 -0.27 4.51 15.08
CA THR A 40 0.08 3.80 16.32
C THR A 40 0.66 2.43 16.02
N ILE A 41 0.00 1.66 15.16
CA ILE A 41 0.49 0.33 14.73
C ILE A 41 1.85 0.48 14.06
N SER A 42 2.00 1.41 13.12
CA SER A 42 3.28 1.60 12.41
C SER A 42 4.45 1.93 13.35
N ARG A 43 4.21 2.68 14.43
CA ARG A 43 5.25 2.98 15.44
C ARG A 43 5.71 1.76 16.24
N LEU A 44 4.90 0.70 16.32
CA LEU A 44 5.30 -0.53 17.03
C LEU A 44 6.38 -1.29 16.28
N PHE A 45 6.44 -1.14 14.95
CA PHE A 45 7.37 -1.89 14.08
C PHE A 45 8.58 -1.07 13.63
N VAL A 46 8.70 0.17 14.09
CA VAL A 46 9.69 1.14 13.60
C VAL A 46 10.57 1.61 14.77
N PRO A 47 11.91 1.64 14.63
CA PRO A 47 12.80 2.05 15.70
C PRO A 47 12.47 3.41 16.29
N LYS A 48 12.68 3.58 17.60
CA LYS A 48 12.48 4.87 18.27
C LYS A 48 13.30 5.97 17.57
N GLY A 49 12.67 7.12 17.35
CA GLY A 49 13.29 8.27 16.69
C GLY A 49 13.18 8.27 15.16
N THR A 50 12.70 7.19 14.54
CA THR A 50 12.48 7.14 13.09
C THR A 50 11.02 7.41 12.74
N ARG A 51 10.79 8.07 11.60
CA ARG A 51 9.43 8.36 11.11
C ARG A 51 8.88 7.10 10.44
N PRO A 52 7.72 6.57 10.87
CA PRO A 52 7.14 5.41 10.22
C PRO A 52 6.76 5.74 8.77
N PRO A 53 7.00 4.82 7.82
CA PRO A 53 6.55 5.02 6.45
C PRO A 53 5.02 5.00 6.39
N LYS A 54 4.44 5.64 5.37
CA LYS A 54 3.01 5.53 5.10
C LYS A 54 2.67 4.10 4.70
N LEU A 55 1.71 3.47 5.38
CA LEU A 55 1.26 2.09 5.09
C LEU A 55 0.85 1.88 3.62
N ARG A 56 0.20 2.86 2.98
CA ARG A 56 -0.16 2.79 1.55
C ARG A 56 1.07 2.73 0.64
N ALA A 57 2.16 3.41 1.02
CA ALA A 57 3.44 3.34 0.30
C ALA A 57 4.15 2.00 0.56
N LEU A 58 4.01 1.43 1.77
CA LEU A 58 4.56 0.12 2.10
C LEU A 58 3.91 -0.99 1.25
N GLY A 59 2.59 -1.09 1.23
CA GLY A 59 1.89 -2.15 0.51
C GLY A 59 2.16 -2.12 -1.00
N SER A 60 2.23 -0.92 -1.58
CA SER A 60 2.54 -0.75 -2.99
C SER A 60 3.99 -1.02 -3.35
N THR A 61 4.93 -0.68 -2.45
CA THR A 61 6.33 -1.07 -2.61
C THR A 61 6.48 -2.58 -2.55
N LEU A 62 5.79 -3.26 -1.63
CA LEU A 62 5.79 -4.73 -1.54
C LEU A 62 5.22 -5.38 -2.81
N ALA A 63 4.14 -4.85 -3.37
CA ALA A 63 3.60 -5.33 -4.65
C ALA A 63 4.61 -5.19 -5.78
N ALA A 64 5.29 -4.03 -5.87
CA ALA A 64 6.34 -3.82 -6.87
C ALA A 64 7.53 -4.77 -6.67
N MET A 65 7.94 -5.01 -5.42
CA MET A 65 8.99 -5.98 -5.07
C MET A 65 8.58 -7.42 -5.36
N ALA A 66 7.29 -7.74 -5.36
CA ALA A 66 6.77 -9.04 -5.78
C ALA A 66 6.66 -9.17 -7.32
N GLY A 67 7.09 -8.17 -8.08
CA GLY A 67 7.05 -8.18 -9.54
C GLY A 67 5.67 -7.85 -10.13
N VAL A 68 4.73 -7.33 -9.34
CA VAL A 68 3.44 -6.89 -9.88
C VAL A 68 3.66 -5.74 -10.86
N PRO A 69 3.06 -5.78 -12.07
CA PRO A 69 3.20 -4.70 -13.05
C PRO A 69 2.78 -3.34 -12.49
N ILE A 70 3.60 -2.31 -12.71
CA ILE A 70 3.31 -0.95 -12.24
C ILE A 70 1.92 -0.44 -12.65
N PRO A 71 1.42 -0.66 -13.88
CA PRO A 71 0.06 -0.26 -14.25
C PRO A 71 -1.02 -0.86 -13.35
N ASP A 72 -0.89 -2.12 -12.94
CA ASP A 72 -1.87 -2.78 -12.07
C ASP A 72 -1.82 -2.19 -10.66
N ILE A 73 -0.60 -1.95 -10.14
CA ILE A 73 -0.42 -1.27 -8.86
C ILE A 73 -1.02 0.14 -8.91
N MET A 74 -0.92 0.85 -10.04
CA MET A 74 -1.52 2.17 -10.19
C MET A 74 -3.04 2.15 -10.16
N VAL A 75 -3.66 1.17 -10.85
CA VAL A 75 -5.11 0.99 -10.85
C VAL A 75 -5.60 0.69 -9.43
N GLN A 76 -4.98 -0.28 -8.75
CA GLN A 76 -5.34 -0.65 -7.37
C GLN A 76 -5.05 0.46 -6.37
N GLY A 77 -3.94 1.17 -6.59
CA GLY A 77 -3.49 2.30 -5.79
C GLY A 77 -4.25 3.59 -6.08
N ASN A 78 -5.12 3.63 -7.09
CA ASN A 78 -5.83 4.81 -7.57
C ASN A 78 -4.90 6.04 -7.72
N TRP A 79 -3.76 5.88 -8.41
CA TRP A 79 -2.85 6.99 -8.71
C TRP A 79 -3.00 7.49 -10.14
N SER A 80 -2.91 8.80 -10.29
CA SER A 80 -3.12 9.47 -11.58
C SER A 80 -1.97 9.30 -12.58
N SER A 81 -0.77 8.91 -12.14
CA SER A 81 0.36 8.64 -13.04
C SER A 81 1.44 7.77 -12.39
N PRO A 82 2.28 7.07 -13.19
CA PRO A 82 3.39 6.27 -12.67
C PRO A 82 4.40 7.13 -11.91
N ARG A 83 4.64 8.36 -12.40
CA ARG A 83 5.57 9.31 -11.77
C ARG A 83 5.14 9.70 -10.36
N ILE A 84 3.83 9.89 -10.12
CA ILE A 84 3.31 10.18 -8.78
C ILE A 84 3.52 8.99 -7.85
N PHE A 85 3.27 7.78 -8.34
CA PHE A 85 3.56 6.56 -7.59
C PHE A 85 5.04 6.46 -7.22
N GLU A 86 5.93 6.50 -8.20
CA GLU A 86 7.37 6.31 -7.98
C GLU A 86 7.97 7.37 -7.06
N LYS A 87 7.54 8.63 -7.18
CA LYS A 87 8.09 9.73 -6.39
C LYS A 87 7.59 9.76 -4.94
N HIS A 88 6.32 9.43 -4.71
CA HIS A 88 5.66 9.71 -3.43
C HIS A 88 5.19 8.46 -2.67
N TYR A 89 5.06 7.33 -3.36
CA TYR A 89 4.44 6.12 -2.82
C TYR A 89 5.32 4.87 -3.00
N ARG A 90 6.46 4.96 -3.68
CA ARG A 90 7.47 3.91 -3.76
C ARG A 90 8.59 4.19 -2.76
N LEU A 91 8.69 3.37 -1.71
CA LEU A 91 9.71 3.50 -0.66
C LEU A 91 11.07 2.96 -1.10
N SER A 92 11.08 1.98 -2.01
CA SER A 92 12.29 1.37 -2.55
C SER A 92 12.14 1.10 -4.04
N SER A 93 13.18 1.44 -4.80
CA SER A 93 13.31 1.07 -6.21
C SER A 93 13.97 -0.29 -6.41
N VAL A 94 14.41 -0.95 -5.32
CA VAL A 94 15.04 -2.27 -5.39
C VAL A 94 14.03 -3.26 -5.96
N VAL A 95 14.35 -3.80 -7.12
CA VAL A 95 13.64 -4.92 -7.73
C VAL A 95 14.26 -6.18 -7.12
N SER A 96 13.45 -7.10 -6.62
CA SER A 96 13.90 -8.36 -6.00
C SER A 96 14.60 -9.32 -6.98
N ASN A 97 14.75 -8.91 -8.23
CA ASN A 97 15.34 -9.72 -9.29
C ASN A 97 16.84 -9.39 -9.36
N ASN A 98 17.68 -10.31 -8.90
CA ASN A 98 19.10 -10.27 -9.25
C ASN A 98 19.21 -10.39 -10.78
N LEU A 99 19.56 -9.27 -11.44
CA LEU A 99 19.67 -9.18 -12.89
C LEU A 99 20.55 -10.31 -13.46
N SER A 100 21.64 -10.65 -12.78
CA SER A 100 22.55 -11.71 -13.19
C SER A 100 21.88 -13.08 -13.17
N VAL A 101 21.06 -13.39 -12.16
CA VAL A 101 20.33 -14.67 -12.07
C VAL A 101 19.22 -14.74 -13.12
N SER A 102 18.46 -13.65 -13.30
CA SER A 102 17.37 -13.61 -14.30
C SER A 102 17.87 -13.61 -15.74
N THR A 103 19.07 -13.06 -16.00
CA THR A 103 19.63 -12.94 -17.36
C THR A 103 20.48 -14.15 -17.73
N LEU A 104 21.23 -14.70 -16.78
CA LEU A 104 22.19 -15.78 -17.03
C LEU A 104 21.66 -17.16 -16.61
N GLY A 105 20.57 -17.23 -15.83
CA GLY A 105 20.00 -18.49 -15.34
C GLY A 105 20.90 -19.24 -14.36
N ILE A 106 21.96 -18.61 -13.84
CA ILE A 106 22.95 -19.25 -12.98
C ILE A 106 22.46 -19.18 -11.52
N PRO A 107 22.25 -20.33 -10.84
CA PRO A 107 21.95 -20.34 -9.41
C PRO A 107 23.13 -19.76 -8.62
N LEU A 108 22.85 -19.06 -7.52
CA LEU A 108 23.90 -18.71 -6.57
C LEU A 108 24.40 -20.02 -5.94
N GLU A 109 25.60 -20.46 -6.33
CA GLU A 109 26.32 -21.49 -5.60
C GLU A 109 26.39 -21.06 -4.12
N PRO A 110 25.97 -21.92 -3.17
CA PRO A 110 26.14 -21.62 -1.76
C PRO A 110 27.63 -21.45 -1.51
N HIS A 111 28.02 -20.25 -1.08
CA HIS A 111 29.38 -19.94 -0.66
C HIS A 111 29.82 -21.01 0.34
N MET A 112 30.64 -21.95 -0.12
CA MET A 112 31.29 -22.92 0.76
C MET A 112 32.03 -22.12 1.82
N ASP A 113 31.66 -22.35 3.07
CA ASP A 113 32.42 -21.98 4.25
C ASP A 113 33.85 -22.52 4.10
N MET A 114 34.74 -21.73 3.51
CA MET A 114 36.17 -21.92 3.72
C MET A 114 36.51 -21.31 5.07
N ALA A 115 36.48 -22.17 6.08
CA ALA A 115 37.30 -22.02 7.28
C ALA A 115 38.78 -21.86 6.86
N PRO A 116 39.50 -21.01 7.58
CA PRO A 116 40.58 -21.53 8.41
C PRO A 116 40.32 -21.33 9.91
#